data_AF-A0A939WMR0-F1
#
_entry.id   AF-A0A939WMR0-F1
#
_cell.length_a   1.000
_cell.length_b   1.000
_cell.length_c   1.000
_cell.angle_alpha   90.00
_cell.angle_beta   90.00
_cell.angle_gamma   90.00
#
_symmetry.space_group_name_H-M   'P 1'
#
loop_
_entity.id
_entity.type
_entity.pdbx_description
1 polymer ?
#
loop_
_entity_poly.entity_id
_entity_poly.type
_entity_poly.pdbx_seq_one_letter_code
_entity_poly.pdbx_strand_id
1 'polypeptide(L)'
;SMFAISSTATMFGLLGTIFGLIDAFDAVAHAAPEQKSAMLASGIAIAMNTTGWGLMIAIPGTIIHLVLNGLAGKILNDLDLYSVKLSNLLVNREKGTAE
;
A
#
# COMPACT_ATOMS: atom_id res chain seq x y z
N SER A 1 5.20 6.23 -6.00
CA SER A 1 5.20 4.89 -6.64
C SER A 1 5.11 3.74 -5.63
N MET A 2 5.75 3.81 -4.45
CA MET A 2 5.70 2.75 -3.42
C MET A 2 4.27 2.38 -2.96
N PHE A 3 3.37 3.37 -2.83
CA PHE A 3 1.96 3.14 -2.54
C PHE A 3 1.25 2.25 -3.58
N ALA A 4 1.55 2.46 -4.86
CA ALA A 4 0.94 1.68 -5.93
C ALA A 4 1.35 0.21 -5.83
N ILE A 5 2.62 -0.07 -5.52
CA ILE A 5 3.11 -1.45 -5.33
C ILE A 5 2.39 -2.14 -4.17
N SER A 6 2.20 -1.43 -3.05
CA SER A 6 1.46 -1.95 -1.88
C SER A 6 -0.02 -2.23 -2.19
N SER A 7 -0.68 -1.29 -2.88
CA SER A 7 -2.08 -1.43 -3.29
C SER A 7 -2.26 -2.61 -4.26
N THR A 8 -1.39 -2.72 -5.26
CA THR A 8 -1.38 -3.84 -6.22
C THR A 8 -1.11 -5.17 -5.52
N ALA A 9 -0.20 -5.24 -4.53
CA ALA A 9 0.05 -6.46 -3.75
C ALA A 9 -1.20 -6.96 -3.00
N THR A 10 -1.99 -6.04 -2.45
CA THR A 10 -3.27 -6.38 -1.80
C THR A 10 -4.27 -6.94 -2.80
N MET A 11 -4.38 -6.32 -3.97
CA MET A 11 -5.25 -6.79 -5.05
C MET A 11 -4.82 -8.16 -5.59
N PHE A 12 -3.52 -8.44 -5.67
CA PHE A 12 -3.01 -9.78 -6.00
C PHE A 12 -3.35 -10.82 -4.94
N GLY A 13 -3.33 -10.47 -3.65
CA GLY A 13 -3.79 -11.36 -2.58
C GLY A 13 -5.27 -11.73 -2.72
N LEU A 14 -6.12 -10.73 -2.98
CA LEU A 14 -7.55 -10.92 -3.24
C LEU A 14 -7.81 -11.76 -4.51
N LEU A 15 -7.02 -11.55 -5.57
CA LEU A 15 -7.07 -12.36 -6.77
C LEU A 15 -6.70 -13.82 -6.48
N GLY A 16 -5.69 -14.04 -5.63
CA GLY A 16 -5.30 -15.38 -5.18
C GLY A 16 -6.40 -16.10 -4.39
N THR A 17 -7.20 -15.39 -3.58
CA THR A 17 -8.39 -15.98 -2.96
C THR A 17 -9.42 -16.43 -3.97
N ILE A 18 -9.62 -15.69 -5.06
CA ILE A 18 -10.57 -16.07 -6.12
C ILE A 18 -10.13 -17.39 -6.77
N PHE A 19 -8.86 -17.50 -7.15
CA PHE A 19 -8.32 -18.73 -7.73
C PHE A 19 -8.40 -19.92 -6.75
N GLY A 20 -8.00 -19.72 -5.49
CA GLY A 20 -8.07 -20.80 -4.48
C GLY A 20 -9.50 -21.27 -4.18
N LEU A 21 -10.50 -20.38 -4.24
CA LEU A 21 -11.90 -20.77 -4.08
C LEU A 21 -12.44 -21.50 -5.31
N ILE A 22 -12.04 -21.12 -6.53
CA ILE A 22 -12.41 -21.84 -7.75
C ILE A 22 -11.93 -23.29 -7.67
N ASP A 23 -10.65 -23.49 -7.31
CA ASP A 23 -10.07 -24.83 -7.16
C ASP A 23 -10.74 -25.63 -6.03
N ALA A 24 -11.07 -24.97 -4.91
CA ALA A 24 -11.77 -25.60 -3.79
C ALA A 24 -13.18 -26.10 -4.19
N PHE A 25 -13.93 -25.31 -4.94
CA PHE A 25 -15.27 -25.70 -5.39
C PHE A 25 -15.23 -26.79 -6.47
N ASP A 26 -14.23 -26.78 -7.35
CA ASP A 26 -14.05 -27.83 -8.37
C ASP A 26 -13.68 -29.18 -7.74
N ALA A 27 -12.80 -29.17 -6.72
CA ALA A 27 -12.44 -30.36 -5.95
C ALA A 27 -13.65 -30.97 -5.21
N VAL A 28 -14.56 -30.14 -4.70
CA VAL A 28 -15.77 -30.56 -3.99
C VAL A 28 -16.83 -31.12 -4.94
N ALA A 29 -16.86 -30.69 -6.20
CA ALA A 29 -17.82 -31.17 -7.20
C ALA A 29 -17.67 -32.69 -7.47
N HIS A 30 -16.44 -33.21 -7.37
CA HIS A 30 -16.10 -34.61 -7.66
C HIS A 30 -15.92 -35.50 -6.41
N ALA A 31 -16.00 -34.92 -5.20
CA ALA A 31 -15.72 -35.62 -3.95
C ALA A 31 -16.93 -36.36 -3.36
N ALA A 32 -16.67 -37.39 -2.54
CA ALA A 32 -17.69 -38.10 -1.78
C ALA A 32 -18.34 -37.20 -0.72
N PRO A 33 -19.65 -37.34 -0.42
CA PRO A 33 -20.40 -36.45 0.49
C PRO A 33 -19.76 -36.26 1.86
N GLU A 34 -19.13 -37.30 2.41
CA GLU A 34 -18.48 -37.25 3.72
C GLU A 34 -17.18 -36.44 3.72
N GLN A 35 -16.52 -36.34 2.56
CA GLN A 35 -15.25 -35.63 2.39
C GLN A 35 -15.40 -34.19 1.87
N LYS A 36 -16.55 -33.85 1.25
CA LYS A 36 -16.83 -32.51 0.69
C LYS A 36 -16.55 -31.38 1.68
N SER A 37 -17.00 -31.52 2.93
CA SER A 37 -16.82 -30.50 3.96
C SER A 37 -15.34 -30.27 4.30
N ALA A 38 -14.58 -31.35 4.49
CA ALA A 38 -13.15 -31.27 4.81
C ALA A 38 -12.33 -30.70 3.65
N MET A 39 -12.63 -31.10 2.41
CA MET A 39 -11.95 -30.60 1.21
C MET A 39 -12.25 -29.11 0.97
N LEU A 40 -13.50 -28.69 1.13
CA LEU A 40 -13.88 -27.28 1.02
C LEU A 40 -13.14 -26.43 2.06
N ALA A 41 -13.13 -26.87 3.33
CA ALA A 41 -12.45 -26.17 4.40
C ALA A 41 -10.94 -26.03 4.14
N SER A 42 -10.31 -27.08 3.60
CA SER A 42 -8.90 -27.06 3.22
C SER A 42 -8.62 -26.06 2.10
N GLY A 43 -9.44 -26.03 1.05
CA GLY A 43 -9.30 -25.10 -0.06
C GLY A 43 -9.51 -23.64 0.36
N ILE A 44 -10.49 -23.37 1.22
CA ILE A 44 -10.70 -22.04 1.81
C ILE A 44 -9.48 -21.60 2.65
N ALA A 45 -8.90 -22.51 3.43
CA ALA A 45 -7.71 -22.20 4.22
C ALA A 45 -6.51 -21.79 3.35
N ILE A 46 -6.31 -22.48 2.22
CA ILE A 46 -5.26 -22.11 1.24
C ILE A 46 -5.56 -20.75 0.62
N ALA A 47 -6.81 -20.51 0.22
CA ALA A 47 -7.24 -19.23 -0.33
C ALA A 47 -6.96 -18.08 0.67
N MET A 48 -7.37 -18.23 1.93
CA MET A 48 -7.16 -17.24 2.98
C MET A 48 -5.68 -16.98 3.26
N ASN A 49 -4.83 -18.01 3.20
CA ASN A 49 -3.40 -17.85 3.39
C ASN A 49 -2.78 -16.92 2.34
N THR A 50 -3.17 -17.05 1.07
CA THR A 50 -2.70 -16.19 -0.02
C THR A 50 -3.01 -14.71 0.22
N THR A 51 -4.18 -14.39 0.79
CA THR A 51 -4.50 -13.02 1.23
C THR A 51 -3.60 -12.57 2.38
N GLY A 52 -3.31 -13.46 3.33
CA GLY A 52 -2.34 -13.21 4.40
C GLY A 52 -0.97 -12.78 3.88
N TRP A 53 -0.46 -13.47 2.85
CA TRP A 53 0.79 -13.09 2.17
C TRP A 53 0.71 -11.74 1.46
N GLY A 54 -0.41 -11.46 0.77
CA GLY A 54 -0.63 -10.16 0.13
C GLY A 54 -0.60 -9.00 1.13
N LEU A 55 -1.22 -9.17 2.29
CA LEU A 55 -1.23 -8.18 3.37
C LEU A 55 0.15 -8.07 4.05
N MET A 56 0.88 -9.17 4.19
CA MET A 56 2.23 -9.18 4.76
C MET A 56 3.21 -8.30 3.98
N ILE A 57 3.03 -8.18 2.66
CA ILE A 57 3.84 -7.32 1.80
C ILE A 57 3.28 -5.89 1.75
N ALA A 58 1.95 -5.74 1.69
CA ALA A 58 1.31 -4.43 1.58
C ALA A 58 1.48 -3.55 2.83
N ILE A 59 1.32 -4.11 4.03
CA ILE A 59 1.38 -3.34 5.28
C ILE A 59 2.75 -2.66 5.45
N PRO A 60 3.90 -3.38 5.37
CA PRO A 60 5.22 -2.74 5.45
C PRO A 60 5.46 -1.74 4.33
N GLY A 61 5.04 -2.06 3.10
CA GLY A 61 5.18 -1.17 1.94
C GLY A 61 4.48 0.18 2.14
N THR A 62 3.28 0.17 2.73
CA THR A 62 2.52 1.39 3.06
C THR A 62 3.19 2.20 4.17
N ILE A 63 3.71 1.54 5.22
CA ILE A 63 4.40 2.23 6.32
C ILE A 63 5.65 2.95 5.81
N ILE A 64 6.47 2.28 4.98
CA ILE A 64 7.67 2.89 4.40
C ILE A 64 7.29 4.09 3.53
N HIS A 65 6.21 3.99 2.74
CA HIS A 65 5.74 5.10 1.93
C HIS A 65 5.34 6.32 2.78
N LEU A 66 4.65 6.09 3.91
CA LEU A 66 4.24 7.16 4.81
C LEU A 66 5.45 7.88 5.42
N VAL A 67 6.47 7.15 5.85
CA VAL A 67 7.71 7.73 6.41
C VAL A 67 8.45 8.55 5.36
N LEU A 68 8.65 8.01 4.15
CA LEU A 68 9.37 8.71 3.08
C LEU A 68 8.64 9.99 2.62
N ASN A 69 7.31 9.93 2.48
CA ASN A 69 6.53 11.14 2.17
C ASN A 69 6.61 12.18 3.30
N GLY A 70 6.60 11.75 4.56
CA GLY A 70 6.75 12.65 5.69
C GLY A 70 8.10 13.37 5.69
N LEU A 71 9.18 12.66 5.36
CA LEU A 71 10.52 13.25 5.20
C LEU A 71 10.58 14.21 4.00
N ALA A 72 10.03 13.81 2.85
CA ALA A 72 9.97 14.67 1.67
C ALA A 72 9.16 15.95 1.94
N GLY A 73 8.05 15.85 2.66
CA GLY A 73 7.23 17.00 3.06
C GLY A 73 7.97 17.96 3.98
N LYS A 74 8.78 17.45 4.92
CA LYS A 74 9.64 18.32 5.77
C LYS A 74 10.65 19.11 4.94
N ILE A 75 11.33 18.45 4.00
CA ILE A 75 12.32 19.10 3.14
C ILE A 75 11.67 20.18 2.26
N LEU A 76 10.49 19.90 1.69
CA LEU A 76 9.73 20.88 0.91
C LEU A 76 9.31 22.09 1.76
N ASN A 77 8.84 21.85 2.98
CA ASN A 77 8.42 22.91 3.88
C ASN A 77 9.60 23.80 4.33
N ASP A 78 10.76 23.20 4.57
CA ASP A 78 11.99 23.94 4.87
C ASP A 78 12.41 24.80 3.66
N LEU A 79 12.36 24.24 2.44
CA LEU A 79 12.63 24.97 1.20
C LEU A 79 11.70 26.18 1.01
N ASP A 80 10.39 26.01 1.23
CA ASP A 80 9.43 27.11 1.15
C ASP A 80 9.74 28.20 2.20
N LEU A 81 10.09 27.82 3.42
CA LEU A 81 10.46 28.77 4.46
C LEU A 81 11.70 29.59 4.09
N TYR A 82 12.74 28.94 3.54
CA TYR A 82 13.94 29.66 3.08
C TYR A 82 13.64 30.56 1.88
N SER A 83 12.78 30.11 0.95
CA SER A 83 12.33 30.92 -0.20
C SER A 83 11.62 32.20 0.24
N VAL A 84 10.69 32.10 1.20
CA VAL A 84 9.96 33.26 1.75
C VAL A 84 10.89 34.21 2.51
N LYS A 85 11.84 33.69 3.30
CA LYS A 85 12.84 34.53 3.98
C LYS A 85 13.71 35.29 2.98
N LEU A 86 14.15 34.63 1.91
CA LEU A 86 14.94 35.27 0.86
C LEU A 86 14.15 36.39 0.17
N SER A 87 12.88 36.13 -0.16
CA SER A 87 11.96 37.13 -0.73
C SER A 87 11.80 38.35 0.18
N ASN A 88 11.54 38.12 1.47
CA ASN A 88 11.39 39.22 2.44
C ASN A 88 12.68 40.05 2.59
N LEU A 89 13.86 39.42 2.55
CA LEU A 89 15.14 40.13 2.62
C LEU A 89 15.38 40.97 1.35
N LEU A 90 15.04 40.45 0.17
CA LEU A 90 15.15 41.19 -1.09
C LEU A 90 14.22 42.40 -1.12
N VAL A 91 12.94 42.21 -0.74
CA VAL A 91 11.95 43.30 -0.68
C VAL A 91 12.35 44.38 0.33
N ASN A 92 12.88 44.00 1.50
CA ASN A 92 13.33 44.98 2.49
C ASN A 92 14.59 45.75 2.03
N ARG A 93 15.46 45.14 1.22
CA ARG A 93 16.62 45.84 0.63
C ARG A 93 16.19 46.85 -0.44
N GLU A 94 15.18 46.51 -1.23
CA GLU A 94 14.60 47.42 -2.23
C GLU A 94 13.94 48.63 -1.57
N LYS A 95 13.26 48.45 -0.43
CA LYS A 95 12.67 49.57 0.33
C LYS A 95 13.71 50.47 1.01
N GLY A 96 14.84 49.92 1.45
CA GLY A 96 15.92 50.69 2.09
C GLY A 96 16.81 51.50 1.13
N THR A 97 16.60 51.40 -0.18
CA THR A 97 17.32 52.20 -1.21
C THR A 97 16.47 53.34 -1.79
N ALA A 98 15.24 53.52 -1.29
CA ALA A 98 14.30 54.56 -1.72
C ALA A 98 14.21 55.77 -0.75
N GLU A 99 15.07 55.83 0.28
CA GLU A 99 15.30 57.02 1.12
C GLU A 99 16.69 57.61 0.90
#